data_AF-A0A445DAV2-F1
#
_entry.id   AF-A0A445DAV2-F1
#
_cell.length_a   1.000
_cell.length_b   1.000
_cell.length_c   1.000
_cell.angle_alpha   90.00
_cell.angle_beta   90.00
_cell.angle_gamma   90.00
#
_symmetry.space_group_name_H-M   'P 1'
#
loop_
_entity.id
_entity.type
_entity.pdbx_description
1 polymer ?
#
loop_
_entity_poly.entity_id
_entity_poly.type
_entity_poly.pdbx_seq_one_letter_code
_entity_poly.pdbx_strand_id
1 'polypeptide(L)'
;MGQAYGDIHLASIGSTLASLEIHAAKMWWHVKVGDNLYEDDFAQENKLVGYLSANHRLDLMRDYKCERECKIGFHVLPLLPITEFLFSNVDFVKDLVKWSPSLYTVRDGWMGFVYALEGIYNNQVALDKIRSLKRFDAGNTLSNLLWWIHSRHYYRKMGSCHEKQCCIG
;
A
#
# COMPACT_ATOMS: atom_id res chain seq x y z
N MET A 1 -2.57 -5.96 -20.61
CA MET A 1 -2.95 -5.68 -22.02
C MET A 1 -1.86 -6.15 -22.98
N GLY A 2 -0.70 -5.51 -23.06
CA GLY A 2 0.37 -5.93 -24.00
C GLY A 2 0.71 -7.42 -23.95
N GLN A 3 0.93 -7.97 -22.75
CA GLN A 3 1.17 -9.41 -22.57
C GLN A 3 0.02 -10.31 -23.07
N ALA A 4 -1.23 -9.90 -22.89
CA ALA A 4 -2.40 -10.71 -23.29
C ALA A 4 -2.60 -10.74 -24.81
N TYR A 5 -2.18 -9.68 -25.52
CA TYR A 5 -2.29 -9.55 -26.97
C TYR A 5 -0.97 -9.80 -27.72
N GLY A 6 0.10 -10.18 -27.02
CA GLY A 6 1.43 -10.39 -27.62
C GLY A 6 2.12 -9.11 -28.08
N ASP A 7 1.65 -7.92 -27.67
CA ASP A 7 2.28 -6.64 -27.97
C ASP A 7 3.36 -6.32 -26.95
N ILE A 8 4.62 -6.56 -27.35
CA ILE A 8 5.81 -6.35 -26.52
C ILE A 8 6.07 -4.86 -26.23
N HIS A 9 5.71 -3.97 -27.15
CA HIS A 9 5.94 -2.54 -26.98
C HIS A 9 4.96 -1.96 -25.97
N LEU A 10 3.69 -2.33 -26.08
CA LEU A 10 2.67 -1.95 -25.10
C LEU A 10 2.99 -2.52 -23.71
N ALA A 11 3.47 -3.77 -23.63
CA ALA A 11 3.90 -4.36 -22.37
C ALA A 11 5.11 -3.61 -21.76
N SER A 12 6.09 -3.25 -22.58
CA SER A 12 7.29 -2.52 -22.15
C SER A 12 6.92 -1.12 -21.63
N ILE A 13 6.18 -0.33 -22.40
CA ILE A 13 5.76 1.02 -22.01
C ILE A 13 4.93 0.97 -20.71
N GLY A 14 3.97 0.04 -20.63
CA GLY A 14 3.17 -0.13 -19.41
C GLY A 14 4.01 -0.45 -18.18
N SER A 15 5.03 -1.29 -18.33
CA SER A 15 5.96 -1.65 -17.25
C SER A 15 6.83 -0.47 -16.82
N THR A 16 7.35 0.30 -17.78
CA THR A 16 8.14 1.50 -17.51
C THR A 16 7.33 2.56 -16.76
N LEU A 17 6.12 2.87 -17.24
CA LEU A 17 5.23 3.83 -16.58
C LEU A 17 4.86 3.38 -15.17
N ALA A 18 4.44 2.13 -15.01
CA ALA A 18 4.10 1.59 -13.69
C ALA A 18 5.29 1.67 -12.71
N SER A 19 6.50 1.39 -13.18
CA SER A 19 7.71 1.50 -12.36
C SER A 19 7.97 2.95 -11.94
N LEU A 20 7.94 3.89 -12.89
CA LEU A 20 8.14 5.32 -12.61
C LEU A 20 7.09 5.85 -11.61
N GLU A 21 5.82 5.51 -11.80
CA GLU A 21 4.74 5.94 -10.91
C GLU A 21 4.85 5.33 -9.50
N ILE A 22 5.23 4.06 -9.38
CA ILE A 22 5.49 3.43 -8.07
C ILE A 22 6.66 4.12 -7.36
N HIS A 23 7.73 4.43 -8.08
CA HIS A 23 8.87 5.17 -7.52
C HIS A 23 8.48 6.58 -7.09
N ALA A 24 7.75 7.31 -7.94
CA ALA A 24 7.23 8.63 -7.63
C ALA A 24 6.31 8.58 -6.39
N ALA A 25 5.46 7.56 -6.28
CA ALA A 25 4.56 7.46 -5.13
C ALA A 25 5.27 7.18 -3.81
N LYS A 26 6.26 6.30 -3.81
CA LYS A 26 7.11 6.08 -2.62
C LYS A 26 7.91 7.30 -2.18
N MET A 27 8.12 8.26 -3.08
CA MET A 27 8.83 9.51 -2.83
C MET A 27 7.87 10.62 -2.40
N TRP A 28 6.81 10.88 -3.17
CA TRP A 28 5.96 12.06 -3.03
C TRP A 28 4.64 11.82 -2.30
N TRP A 29 4.21 10.57 -2.15
CA TRP A 29 2.97 10.24 -1.47
C TRP A 29 3.21 9.61 -0.10
N HIS A 30 4.31 8.85 0.08
CA HIS A 30 4.68 8.25 1.35
C HIS A 30 5.52 9.21 2.19
N VAL A 31 4.99 9.65 3.33
CA VAL A 31 5.64 10.62 4.22
C VAL A 31 6.44 9.87 5.27
N LYS A 32 7.76 10.12 5.32
CA LYS A 32 8.67 9.47 6.27
C LYS A 32 9.25 10.52 7.21
N VAL A 33 9.28 10.21 8.49
CA VAL A 33 9.89 11.11 9.48
C VAL A 33 11.41 11.04 9.32
N GLY A 34 12.07 12.20 9.27
CA GLY A 34 13.53 12.31 9.23
C GLY A 34 14.17 12.13 7.85
N ASP A 35 13.39 12.13 6.76
CA ASP A 35 13.93 12.14 5.38
C ASP A 35 14.16 13.55 4.81
N ASN A 36 13.82 14.59 5.59
CA ASN A 36 13.91 16.02 5.24
C ASN A 36 13.14 16.42 3.98
N LEU A 37 12.25 15.58 3.47
CA LEU A 37 11.43 15.89 2.28
C LEU A 37 10.22 16.76 2.62
N TYR A 38 9.69 16.59 3.83
CA TYR A 38 8.57 17.35 4.37
C TYR A 38 8.99 18.07 5.65
N GLU A 39 8.31 19.18 5.94
CA GLU A 39 8.46 19.87 7.22
C GLU A 39 8.13 18.91 8.38
N ASP A 40 8.89 19.04 9.48
CA ASP A 40 8.83 18.08 10.60
C ASP A 40 7.41 17.93 11.16
N ASP A 41 6.69 19.04 11.33
CA ASP A 41 5.31 19.05 11.84
C ASP A 41 4.39 18.25 10.91
N PHE A 42 4.50 18.44 9.60
CA PHE A 42 3.72 17.69 8.62
C PHE A 42 4.05 16.19 8.64
N ALA A 43 5.33 15.84 8.75
CA ALA A 43 5.78 14.45 8.76
C ALA A 43 5.45 13.71 10.07
N GLN A 44 5.36 14.44 11.18
CA GLN A 44 4.92 13.89 12.46
C GLN A 44 3.42 13.58 12.44
N GLU A 45 2.60 14.48 11.89
CA GLU A 45 1.14 14.32 11.85
C GLU A 45 0.69 13.30 10.79
N ASN A 46 1.38 13.25 9.66
CA ASN A 46 0.92 12.55 8.45
C ASN A 46 1.90 11.47 8.00
N LYS A 47 1.34 10.33 7.56
CA LYS A 47 2.10 9.24 6.91
C LYS A 47 1.87 9.16 5.40
N LEU A 48 0.86 9.87 4.91
CA LEU A 48 0.47 9.92 3.51
C LEU A 48 0.11 11.35 3.14
N VAL A 49 0.54 11.80 1.97
CA VAL A 49 0.06 13.06 1.38
C VAL A 49 -1.38 12.85 0.88
N GLY A 50 -2.29 13.77 1.19
CA GLY A 50 -3.67 13.73 0.73
C GLY A 50 -3.86 14.35 -0.66
N TYR A 51 -3.17 15.46 -0.91
CA TYR A 51 -3.19 16.16 -2.18
C TYR A 51 -1.79 16.65 -2.57
N LEU A 52 -1.40 16.35 -3.81
CA LEU A 52 -0.10 16.62 -4.40
C LEU A 52 -0.27 17.51 -5.63
N SER A 53 0.36 18.68 -5.66
CA SER A 53 0.46 19.55 -6.84
C SER A 53 1.90 20.03 -7.06
N ALA A 54 2.17 20.79 -8.12
CA ALA A 54 3.51 21.29 -8.39
C ALA A 54 4.11 22.07 -7.21
N ASN A 55 3.29 22.83 -6.48
CA ASN A 55 3.73 23.75 -5.43
C ASN A 55 3.10 23.49 -4.04
N HIS A 56 2.22 22.49 -3.90
CA HIS A 56 1.59 22.18 -2.61
C HIS A 56 1.64 20.69 -2.27
N ARG A 57 1.72 20.43 -0.96
CA ARG A 57 1.53 19.13 -0.31
C ARG A 57 0.52 19.37 0.81
N LEU A 58 -0.65 18.76 0.72
CA LEU A 58 -1.70 18.95 1.72
C LEU A 58 -2.13 17.60 2.29
N ASP A 59 -2.60 17.62 3.53
CA ASP A 59 -3.15 16.42 4.19
C ASP A 59 -4.58 16.07 3.74
N LEU A 60 -5.26 17.02 3.12
CA LEU A 60 -6.65 16.89 2.68
C LEU A 60 -6.78 15.86 1.57
N MET A 61 -7.81 15.00 1.67
CA MET A 61 -8.16 14.05 0.63
C MET A 61 -9.43 14.54 -0.06
N ARG A 62 -9.34 14.86 -1.36
CA ARG A 62 -10.44 15.48 -2.15
C ARG A 62 -11.02 16.74 -1.49
N ASP A 63 -10.16 17.62 -1.00
CA ASP A 63 -10.54 18.87 -0.31
C ASP A 63 -11.29 18.71 1.02
N TYR A 64 -11.32 17.49 1.59
CA TYR A 64 -11.90 17.23 2.91
C TYR A 64 -10.91 16.51 3.84
N LYS A 65 -11.07 16.72 5.15
CA LYS A 65 -10.40 15.88 6.16
C LYS A 65 -11.04 14.50 6.14
N CYS A 66 -10.22 13.48 5.91
CA CYS A 66 -10.61 12.08 5.83
C CYS A 66 -9.86 11.32 6.92
N GLU A 67 -10.55 10.36 7.54
CA GLU A 67 -9.96 9.51 8.57
C GLU A 67 -8.76 8.73 8.03
N ARG A 68 -7.84 8.34 8.90
CA ARG A 68 -6.56 7.72 8.50
C ARG A 68 -6.76 6.45 7.69
N GLU A 69 -7.75 5.64 8.04
CA GLU A 69 -8.11 4.38 7.35
C GLU A 69 -8.64 4.66 5.96
N CYS A 70 -9.45 5.72 5.84
CA CYS A 70 -9.98 6.22 4.58
C CYS A 70 -8.84 6.70 3.68
N LYS A 71 -7.86 7.42 4.24
CA LYS A 71 -6.68 7.89 3.52
C LYS A 71 -5.82 6.72 3.04
N ILE A 72 -5.55 5.74 3.91
CA ILE A 72 -4.87 4.49 3.54
C ILE A 72 -5.63 3.81 2.40
N GLY A 73 -6.95 3.72 2.50
CA GLY A 73 -7.80 3.16 1.47
C GLY A 73 -7.60 3.83 0.11
N PHE A 74 -7.64 5.17 0.05
CA PHE A 74 -7.43 5.91 -1.21
C PHE A 74 -6.05 5.66 -1.84
N HIS A 75 -5.02 5.44 -1.04
CA HIS A 75 -3.67 5.11 -1.53
C HIS A 75 -3.51 3.63 -1.93
N VAL A 76 -4.43 2.76 -1.51
CA VAL A 76 -4.39 1.31 -1.78
C VAL A 76 -5.35 0.91 -2.89
N LEU A 77 -6.52 1.53 -3.00
CA LEU A 77 -7.58 1.08 -3.89
C LEU A 77 -7.28 1.36 -5.38
N PRO A 78 -7.52 0.39 -6.27
CA PRO A 78 -7.93 -0.99 -5.99
C PRO A 78 -6.75 -1.86 -5.48
N LEU A 79 -7.05 -2.80 -4.57
CA LEU A 79 -6.07 -3.77 -4.08
C LEU A 79 -5.76 -4.82 -5.16
N LEU A 80 -4.55 -4.80 -5.71
CA LEU A 80 -4.11 -5.61 -6.86
C LEU A 80 -2.74 -6.26 -6.60
N PRO A 81 -2.29 -7.26 -7.39
CA PRO A 81 -0.94 -7.82 -7.29
C PRO A 81 0.17 -6.75 -7.20
N ILE A 82 0.06 -5.71 -8.02
CA ILE A 82 1.07 -4.65 -8.12
C ILE A 82 1.16 -3.76 -6.86
N THR A 83 0.13 -3.73 -6.03
CA THR A 83 0.11 -2.97 -4.76
C THR A 83 1.25 -3.39 -3.82
N GLU A 84 1.71 -4.64 -3.92
CA GLU A 84 2.88 -5.14 -3.16
C GLU A 84 4.16 -4.34 -3.46
N PHE A 85 4.36 -3.95 -4.72
CA PHE A 85 5.51 -3.15 -5.09
C PHE A 85 5.37 -1.73 -4.56
N LEU A 86 4.16 -1.16 -4.51
CA LEU A 86 3.94 0.18 -3.94
C LEU A 86 4.27 0.20 -2.44
N PHE A 87 3.82 -0.81 -1.70
CA PHE A 87 4.01 -0.93 -0.25
C PHE A 87 5.15 -1.88 0.15
N SER A 88 6.23 -1.93 -0.63
CA SER A 88 7.32 -2.88 -0.42
C SER A 88 8.19 -2.59 0.82
N ASN A 89 8.16 -1.36 1.35
CA ASN A 89 8.88 -1.01 2.58
C ASN A 89 8.07 -1.45 3.80
N VAL A 90 8.47 -2.58 4.38
CA VAL A 90 7.76 -3.21 5.50
C VAL A 90 7.69 -2.31 6.74
N ASP A 91 8.73 -1.55 7.03
CA ASP A 91 8.75 -0.69 8.23
C ASP A 91 7.82 0.51 8.06
N PHE A 92 7.81 1.13 6.87
CA PHE A 92 6.80 2.12 6.52
C PHE A 92 5.38 1.56 6.63
N VAL A 93 5.14 0.33 6.16
CA VAL A 93 3.83 -0.32 6.26
C VAL A 93 3.42 -0.54 7.72
N LYS A 94 4.33 -0.99 8.59
CA LYS A 94 4.05 -1.14 10.03
C LYS A 94 3.68 0.21 10.65
N ASP A 95 4.41 1.26 10.33
CA ASP A 95 4.12 2.62 10.81
C ASP A 95 2.76 3.11 10.32
N LEU A 96 2.43 2.84 9.05
CA LEU A 96 1.16 3.22 8.46
C LEU A 96 -0.01 2.47 9.09
N VAL A 97 0.13 1.15 9.30
CA VAL A 97 -0.89 0.33 9.99
C VAL A 97 -1.05 0.78 11.44
N LYS A 98 0.03 1.08 12.16
CA LYS A 98 0.01 1.57 13.55
C LYS A 98 -0.61 2.97 13.66
N TRP A 99 -0.43 3.81 12.63
CA TRP A 99 -1.01 5.14 12.58
C TRP A 99 -2.56 5.09 12.51
N SER A 100 -3.13 3.99 11.99
CA SER A 100 -4.55 3.63 12.11
C SER A 100 -4.82 2.68 13.30
N PRO A 101 -6.02 2.65 13.91
CA PRO A 101 -7.21 3.42 13.56
C PRO A 101 -7.16 4.89 14.03
N SER A 102 -7.96 5.74 13.40
CA SER A 102 -8.32 7.08 13.85
C SER A 102 -9.10 7.03 15.17
N LEU A 103 -9.17 8.17 15.87
CA LEU A 103 -9.87 8.28 17.17
C LEU A 103 -11.40 8.22 17.05
N TYR A 104 -11.95 8.32 15.83
CA TYR A 104 -13.39 8.35 15.57
C TYR A 104 -13.93 7.00 15.11
N THR A 105 -15.26 6.89 15.02
CA THR A 105 -15.96 5.64 14.70
C THR A 105 -15.48 5.08 13.36
N VAL A 106 -14.72 4.00 13.46
CA VAL A 106 -14.14 3.27 12.33
C VAL A 106 -15.26 2.72 11.44
N ARG A 107 -15.21 3.02 10.15
CA ARG A 107 -16.06 2.34 9.16
C ARG A 107 -15.31 1.09 8.69
N ASP A 108 -15.82 -0.09 9.06
CA ASP A 108 -15.30 -1.41 8.66
C ASP A 108 -14.85 -1.49 7.19
N GLY A 109 -15.54 -0.82 6.28
CA GLY A 109 -15.22 -0.85 4.85
C GLY A 109 -13.78 -0.45 4.51
N TRP A 110 -13.23 0.57 5.18
CA TRP A 110 -11.87 1.04 4.94
C TRP A 110 -10.80 0.18 5.63
N MET A 111 -11.15 -0.46 6.75
CA MET A 111 -10.23 -1.33 7.50
C MET A 111 -9.77 -2.54 6.70
N GLY A 112 -10.54 -2.99 5.71
CA GLY A 112 -10.10 -4.04 4.80
C GLY A 112 -8.75 -3.74 4.15
N PHE A 113 -8.51 -2.49 3.73
CA PHE A 113 -7.23 -2.11 3.13
C PHE A 113 -6.10 -2.02 4.17
N VAL A 114 -6.40 -1.54 5.38
CA VAL A 114 -5.44 -1.54 6.49
C VAL A 114 -4.99 -2.96 6.82
N TYR A 115 -5.93 -3.90 6.94
CA TYR A 115 -5.61 -5.30 7.24
C TYR A 115 -4.92 -5.99 6.06
N ALA A 116 -5.21 -5.62 4.81
CA ALA A 116 -4.44 -6.09 3.67
C ALA A 116 -2.95 -5.68 3.80
N LEU A 117 -2.68 -4.43 4.17
CA LEU A 117 -1.31 -3.96 4.41
C LEU A 117 -0.68 -4.66 5.63
N GLU A 118 -1.41 -4.87 6.72
CA GLU A 118 -0.94 -5.65 7.86
C GLU A 118 -0.54 -7.09 7.45
N GLY A 119 -1.29 -7.67 6.51
CA GLY A 119 -1.00 -8.98 5.93
C GLY A 119 0.35 -9.10 5.23
N ILE A 120 0.99 -7.99 4.86
CA ILE A 120 2.35 -7.96 4.31
C ILE A 120 3.35 -8.50 5.34
N TYR A 121 3.19 -8.19 6.63
CA TYR A 121 4.15 -8.54 7.68
C TYR A 121 3.59 -9.43 8.79
N ASN A 122 2.27 -9.47 8.99
CA ASN A 122 1.62 -10.28 10.03
C ASN A 122 0.33 -10.91 9.50
N ASN A 123 0.51 -11.95 8.69
CA ASN A 123 -0.57 -12.61 7.97
C ASN A 123 -1.67 -13.18 8.87
N GLN A 124 -1.28 -13.83 9.98
CA GLN A 124 -2.23 -14.48 10.90
C GLN A 124 -3.15 -13.45 11.56
N VAL A 125 -2.58 -12.37 12.11
CA VAL A 125 -3.37 -11.31 12.75
C VAL A 125 -4.25 -10.59 11.73
N ALA A 126 -3.73 -10.31 10.53
CA ALA A 126 -4.50 -9.71 9.45
C ALA A 126 -5.69 -10.60 9.03
N LEU A 127 -5.49 -11.92 8.92
CA LEU A 127 -6.53 -12.87 8.56
C LEU A 127 -7.68 -12.87 9.58
N ASP A 128 -7.36 -12.88 10.88
CA ASP A 128 -8.35 -12.87 11.96
C ASP A 128 -9.16 -11.56 11.95
N LYS A 129 -8.49 -10.43 11.71
CA LYS A 129 -9.12 -9.12 11.55
C LYS A 129 -9.98 -9.01 10.28
N ILE A 130 -9.54 -9.58 9.16
CA ILE A 130 -10.32 -9.62 7.91
C ILE A 130 -11.60 -10.44 8.10
N ARG A 131 -11.53 -11.56 8.81
CA ARG A 131 -12.70 -12.41 9.11
C ARG A 131 -13.71 -11.74 10.05
N SER A 132 -13.29 -10.76 10.84
CA SER A 132 -14.18 -10.05 11.76
C SER A 132 -14.93 -8.88 11.11
N LEU A 133 -14.48 -8.40 9.95
CA LEU A 133 -15.11 -7.31 9.19
C LEU A 133 -16.59 -7.60 8.87
N LYS A 134 -17.47 -6.62 9.10
CA LYS A 134 -18.91 -6.72 8.77
C LYS A 134 -19.26 -6.09 7.43
N ARG A 135 -18.41 -5.19 6.93
CA ARG A 135 -18.61 -4.47 5.67
C ARG A 135 -17.29 -4.32 4.94
N PHE A 136 -17.38 -4.16 3.63
CA PHE A 136 -16.26 -3.92 2.73
C PHE A 136 -16.52 -2.64 1.95
N ASP A 137 -15.45 -1.92 1.61
CA ASP A 137 -15.55 -0.82 0.63
C ASP A 137 -16.06 -1.35 -0.72
N ALA A 138 -16.73 -0.49 -1.50
CA ALA A 138 -17.30 -0.88 -2.79
C ALA A 138 -16.25 -1.33 -3.82
N GLY A 139 -14.99 -0.91 -3.66
CA GLY A 139 -13.86 -1.34 -4.47
C GLY A 139 -13.16 -2.61 -3.96
N ASN A 140 -13.72 -3.32 -2.97
CA ASN A 140 -13.09 -4.51 -2.40
C ASN A 140 -14.10 -5.58 -1.95
N THR A 141 -13.63 -6.80 -1.73
CA THR A 141 -14.46 -7.94 -1.30
C THR A 141 -13.71 -8.81 -0.29
N LEU A 142 -14.45 -9.62 0.49
CA LEU A 142 -13.85 -10.65 1.34
C LEU A 142 -12.98 -11.62 0.52
N SER A 143 -13.44 -12.03 -0.66
CA SER A 143 -12.69 -12.94 -1.52
C SER A 143 -11.36 -12.35 -1.99
N ASN A 144 -11.33 -11.05 -2.35
CA ASN A 144 -10.10 -10.37 -2.73
C ASN A 144 -9.12 -10.25 -1.55
N LEU A 145 -9.61 -9.96 -0.35
CA LEU A 145 -8.78 -9.91 0.87
C LEU A 145 -8.23 -11.28 1.25
N LEU A 146 -9.03 -12.34 1.18
CA LEU A 146 -8.56 -13.70 1.42
C LEU A 146 -7.54 -14.14 0.37
N TRP A 147 -7.78 -13.83 -0.92
CA TRP A 147 -6.81 -14.04 -1.98
C TRP A 147 -5.50 -13.32 -1.67
N TRP A 148 -5.57 -12.03 -1.29
CA TRP A 148 -4.39 -11.22 -0.99
C TRP A 148 -3.52 -11.83 0.11
N ILE A 149 -4.15 -12.27 1.20
CA ILE A 149 -3.50 -12.86 2.37
C ILE A 149 -2.88 -14.22 2.02
N HIS A 150 -3.59 -15.08 1.29
CA HIS A 150 -3.11 -16.43 1.02
C HIS A 150 -2.11 -16.51 -0.14
N SER A 151 -2.08 -15.54 -1.06
CA SER A 151 -1.19 -15.58 -2.23
C SER A 151 0.26 -15.15 -1.94
N ARG A 152 0.51 -14.49 -0.80
CA ARG A 152 1.82 -13.86 -0.48
C ARG A 152 2.68 -14.64 0.53
N HIS A 153 2.15 -15.73 1.08
CA HIS A 153 2.87 -16.55 2.05
C HIS A 153 4.06 -17.32 1.47
N TYR A 154 4.05 -17.61 0.16
CA TYR A 154 5.07 -18.44 -0.49
C TYR A 154 6.35 -17.68 -0.89
N TYR A 155 6.25 -16.39 -1.25
CA TYR A 155 7.41 -15.63 -1.73
C TYR A 155 8.44 -15.30 -0.63
N ARG A 156 8.03 -15.13 0.63
CA ARG A 156 8.96 -14.86 1.74
C ARG A 156 9.77 -16.08 2.19
N LYS A 157 9.34 -17.31 1.89
CA LYS A 157 10.19 -18.51 2.08
C LYS A 157 11.26 -18.64 0.99
N MET A 158 11.00 -18.15 -0.23
CA MET A 158 11.98 -18.19 -1.32
C MET A 158 13.00 -17.04 -1.27
N GLY A 159 12.65 -15.88 -0.69
CA GLY A 159 13.59 -14.76 -0.49
C GLY A 159 14.76 -15.06 0.46
N SER A 160 14.62 -16.06 1.34
CA SER A 160 15.75 -16.55 2.17
C SER A 160 16.81 -17.31 1.36
N CYS A 161 16.49 -17.76 0.14
CA CYS A 161 17.41 -18.52 -0.71
C CYS A 161 18.16 -17.66 -1.72
N HIS A 162 17.81 -16.38 -1.89
CA HIS A 162 18.46 -15.50 -2.87
C HIS A 162 19.55 -14.57 -2.31
N GLU A 163 19.74 -14.52 -0.99
CA GLU A 163 20.88 -13.80 -0.39
C GLU A 163 22.11 -14.68 -0.14
N LYS A 164 22.04 -15.98 -0.46
CA LYS A 164 23.19 -16.90 -0.37
C LYS A 164 23.19 -17.86 -1.56
N GLN A 165 23.74 -17.39 -2.69
CA GLN A 165 24.33 -18.15 -3.82
C GLN A 165 23.87 -17.63 -5.18
N CYS A 166 24.65 -16.71 -5.74
CA CYS A 166 24.97 -16.70 -7.16
C CYS A 166 26.35 -16.05 -7.36
N CYS A 167 27.37 -16.71 -6.81
CA CYS A 167 28.69 -16.73 -7.43
C CYS A 167 28.79 -18.05 -8.19
N ILE A 168 29.60 -18.07 -9.26
CA ILE A 168 29.83 -19.11 -10.29
C ILE A 168 28.97 -18.81 -11.54
N GLY A 169 29.53 -18.41 -12.69
CA GLY A 169 30.94 -18.33 -13.11
C GLY A 169 31.20 -17.16 -14.05
#